data_AF-A0A815J682-F1
#
_entry.id   AF-A0A815J682-F1
#
_cell.length_a   1.000
_cell.length_b   1.000
_cell.length_c   1.000
_cell.angle_alpha   90.00
_cell.angle_beta   90.00
_cell.angle_gamma   90.00
#
_symmetry.space_group_name_H-M   'P 1'
#
loop_
_entity.id
_entity.type
_entity.pdbx_description
1 polymer ?
#
loop_
_entity_poly.entity_id
_entity_poly.type
_entity_poly.pdbx_seq_one_letter_code
_entity_poly.pdbx_strand_id
1 'polypeptide(L)'
;MPGEHPTLSETDLSDAIAAKNYPSWTLYIQVMTDEQAKLCPFNAFDMTKIFSHKLYPLHRVGKLILNENPTNHVSQIEQAAFTPANLPPGIDVSSDQILRMRISAYIDAQQRRLGPNSRLIPINNPETNPNFRK
;
A
#
# COMPACT_ATOMS: atom_id res chain seq x y z
N MET A 1 -8.79 9.96 23.07
CA MET A 1 -7.85 11.02 23.52
C MET A 1 -6.48 10.38 23.68
N PRO A 2 -5.39 10.94 23.11
CA PRO A 2 -4.05 10.40 23.33
C PRO A 2 -3.70 10.57 24.82
N GLY A 3 -3.65 9.46 25.57
CA GLY A 3 -3.34 9.47 27.01
C GLY A 3 -3.98 8.32 27.81
N GLU A 4 -5.25 7.98 27.54
CA GLU A 4 -5.95 6.91 28.29
C GLU A 4 -5.86 5.54 27.63
N HIS A 5 -5.87 5.50 26.29
CA HIS A 5 -5.82 4.25 25.51
C HIS A 5 -4.84 4.39 24.35
N PRO A 6 -3.54 4.11 24.57
CA PRO A 6 -2.51 4.28 23.54
C PRO A 6 -2.71 3.37 22.32
N THR A 7 -3.39 2.24 22.48
CA THR A 7 -3.64 1.22 21.45
C THR A 7 -5.07 1.25 20.90
N LEU A 8 -5.80 2.36 21.08
CA LEU A 8 -7.22 2.45 20.76
C LEU A 8 -7.53 2.03 19.32
N SER A 9 -6.79 2.54 18.34
CA SER A 9 -7.02 2.24 16.92
C SER A 9 -6.75 0.78 16.55
N GLU A 10 -5.74 0.17 17.18
CA GLU A 10 -5.40 -1.24 16.96
C GLU A 10 -6.48 -2.15 17.55
N THR A 11 -6.92 -1.81 18.77
CA THR A 11 -7.97 -2.53 19.48
C THR A 11 -9.30 -2.44 18.73
N ASP A 12 -9.68 -1.24 18.28
CA ASP A 12 -10.90 -1.00 17.50
C ASP A 12 -10.94 -1.84 16.22
N LEU A 13 -9.84 -1.84 15.45
CA LEU A 13 -9.74 -2.65 14.23
C LEU A 13 -9.84 -4.15 14.51
N SER A 14 -9.09 -4.62 15.50
CA SER A 14 -9.07 -6.04 15.88
C SER A 14 -10.45 -6.52 16.35
N ASP A 15 -11.11 -5.74 17.20
CA ASP A 15 -12.42 -6.06 17.76
C ASP A 15 -13.50 -6.04 16.69
N ALA A 16 -13.47 -5.08 15.76
CA ALA A 16 -14.38 -5.02 14.62
C ALA A 16 -14.29 -6.29 13.76
N ILE A 17 -13.08 -6.73 13.44
CA ILE A 17 -12.85 -7.97 12.66
C ILE A 17 -13.31 -9.20 13.46
N ALA A 18 -12.99 -9.29 14.75
CA ALA A 18 -13.40 -10.40 15.61
C ALA A 18 -14.93 -10.51 15.73
N ALA A 19 -15.63 -9.37 15.76
CA ALA A 19 -17.09 -9.28 15.76
C ALA A 19 -17.73 -9.49 14.37
N LYS A 20 -16.94 -9.86 13.35
CA LYS A 20 -17.37 -9.98 11.93
C LYS A 20 -17.94 -8.69 11.33
N ASN A 21 -17.65 -7.55 11.94
CA ASN A 21 -17.95 -6.23 11.41
C ASN A 21 -16.78 -5.75 10.54
N TYR A 22 -16.63 -6.38 9.36
CA TYR A 22 -15.45 -6.20 8.52
C TYR A 22 -15.37 -4.80 7.91
N PRO A 23 -14.34 -4.00 8.22
CA PRO A 23 -14.17 -2.71 7.58
C PRO A 23 -13.82 -2.89 6.10
N SER A 24 -14.27 -1.96 5.27
CA SER A 24 -14.06 -2.05 3.82
C SER A 24 -13.89 -0.69 3.16
N TRP A 25 -13.12 -0.68 2.07
CA TRP A 25 -12.82 0.49 1.27
C TRP A 25 -13.14 0.24 -0.20
N THR A 26 -13.68 1.23 -0.89
CA THR A 26 -13.88 1.16 -2.34
C THR A 26 -12.67 1.77 -3.04
N LEU A 27 -12.03 1.01 -3.91
CA LEU A 27 -10.89 1.46 -4.71
C LEU A 27 -11.40 2.23 -5.94
N TYR A 28 -10.88 3.44 -6.11
CA TYR A 28 -11.07 4.26 -7.31
C TYR A 28 -9.72 4.65 -7.90
N ILE A 29 -9.70 4.93 -9.20
CA ILE A 29 -8.53 5.48 -9.90
C ILE A 29 -8.92 6.74 -10.67
N GLN A 30 -7.96 7.64 -10.87
CA GLN A 30 -8.07 8.73 -11.85
C GLN A 30 -7.19 8.36 -13.05
N VAL A 31 -7.68 8.65 -14.24
CA VAL A 31 -6.98 8.38 -15.50
C VAL A 31 -6.68 9.70 -16.19
N MET A 32 -5.43 9.87 -16.61
CA MET A 32 -4.95 11.02 -17.36
C MET A 32 -4.11 10.51 -18.52
N THR A 33 -4.40 10.98 -19.72
CA THR A 33 -3.60 10.70 -20.93
C THR A 33 -2.34 11.56 -20.96
N ASP A 34 -1.34 11.15 -21.72
CA ASP A 34 -0.10 11.90 -21.87
C ASP A 34 -0.34 13.30 -22.49
N GLU A 35 -1.31 13.43 -23.38
CA GLU A 35 -1.72 14.71 -23.95
C GLU A 35 -2.32 15.63 -22.88
N GLN A 36 -3.18 15.10 -22.01
CA GLN A 36 -3.76 15.86 -20.90
C GLN A 36 -2.70 16.26 -19.88
N ALA A 37 -1.72 15.39 -19.60
CA ALA A 37 -0.63 15.69 -18.69
C ALA A 37 0.21 16.90 -19.16
N LYS A 38 0.45 17.02 -20.48
CA LYS A 38 1.15 18.17 -21.08
C LYS A 38 0.37 19.48 -20.98
N LEU A 39 -0.97 19.41 -20.95
CA LEU A 39 -1.87 20.56 -20.81
C LEU A 39 -2.19 20.89 -19.34
N CYS A 40 -1.69 20.10 -18.39
CA CYS A 40 -1.93 20.33 -16.98
C CYS A 40 -1.32 21.67 -16.55
N PRO A 41 -2.04 22.53 -15.79
CA PRO A 41 -1.54 23.84 -15.37
C PRO A 41 -0.37 23.77 -14.37
N PHE A 42 -0.05 22.57 -13.89
CA PHE A 42 1.08 22.26 -13.05
C PHE A 42 1.73 20.95 -13.50
N ASN A 43 2.91 20.65 -13.00
CA ASN A 43 3.56 19.37 -13.27
C ASN A 43 2.69 18.21 -12.77
N ALA A 44 2.20 17.36 -13.68
CA ALA A 44 1.36 16.21 -13.35
C ALA A 44 2.03 15.21 -12.38
N PHE A 45 3.36 15.28 -12.20
CA PHE A 45 4.13 14.45 -11.28
C PHE A 45 4.58 15.19 -10.01
N ASP A 46 3.98 16.35 -9.70
CA ASP A 46 4.18 17.05 -8.43
C ASP A 46 3.23 16.49 -7.36
N MET A 47 3.78 15.74 -6.40
CA MET A 47 3.02 15.13 -5.31
C MET A 47 2.32 16.11 -4.36
N THR A 48 2.63 17.42 -4.44
CA THR A 48 1.96 18.45 -3.63
C THR A 48 0.63 18.91 -4.22
N LYS A 49 0.28 18.42 -5.42
CA LYS A 49 -0.92 18.79 -6.16
C LYS A 49 -1.93 17.65 -6.19
N ILE A 50 -3.20 18.03 -6.31
CA ILE A 50 -4.31 17.10 -6.48
C ILE A 50 -4.94 17.29 -7.86
N PHE A 51 -5.40 16.20 -8.47
CA PHE A 51 -6.16 16.28 -9.71
C PHE A 51 -7.63 16.55 -9.40
N SER A 52 -8.17 17.63 -9.98
CA SER A 52 -9.58 17.99 -9.79
C SER A 52 -10.49 16.85 -10.22
N HIS A 53 -11.36 16.39 -9.32
CA HIS A 53 -12.36 15.35 -9.61
C HIS A 53 -13.36 15.74 -10.71
N LYS A 54 -13.50 17.05 -11.01
CA LYS A 54 -14.34 17.53 -12.12
C LYS A 54 -13.68 17.29 -13.48
N LEU A 55 -12.36 17.39 -13.56
CA LEU A 55 -11.60 17.24 -14.81
C LEU A 55 -11.17 15.79 -15.02
N TYR A 56 -10.81 15.11 -13.93
CA TYR A 56 -10.34 13.72 -13.91
C TYR A 56 -11.23 12.94 -12.93
N PRO A 57 -12.40 12.45 -13.37
CA PRO A 57 -13.34 11.78 -12.48
C PRO A 57 -12.77 10.49 -11.89
N LEU A 58 -13.32 10.09 -10.74
CA LEU A 58 -12.97 8.84 -10.07
C LEU A 58 -13.67 7.66 -10.76
N HIS A 59 -12.88 6.69 -11.21
CA HIS A 59 -13.36 5.45 -11.79
C HIS A 59 -13.28 4.32 -10.77
N ARG A 60 -14.42 3.69 -10.46
CA ARG A 60 -14.46 2.58 -9.49
C ARG A 60 -13.79 1.34 -10.07
N VAL A 61 -12.89 0.73 -9.29
CA VAL A 61 -12.16 -0.49 -9.69
C VAL A 61 -12.59 -1.69 -8.86
N GLY A 62 -12.73 -1.54 -7.54
CA GLY A 62 -12.96 -2.69 -6.67
C GLY A 62 -13.28 -2.35 -5.22
N LYS A 63 -13.25 -3.36 -4.36
CA LYS A 63 -13.51 -3.24 -2.92
C LYS A 63 -12.47 -4.06 -2.15
N LEU A 64 -11.80 -3.42 -1.19
CA LEU A 64 -10.92 -4.07 -0.22
C LEU A 64 -11.72 -4.31 1.06
N ILE A 65 -11.64 -5.52 1.62
CA ILE A 65 -12.27 -5.89 2.89
C ILE A 65 -11.20 -6.51 3.77
N LEU A 66 -11.10 -6.05 5.03
CA LEU A 66 -10.24 -6.68 6.02
C LEU A 66 -11.11 -7.61 6.88
N ASN A 67 -10.88 -8.92 6.78
CA ASN A 67 -11.75 -9.94 7.36
C ASN A 67 -11.04 -10.93 8.30
N GLU A 68 -9.73 -10.79 8.49
CA GLU A 68 -8.93 -11.69 9.30
C GLU A 68 -7.87 -10.90 10.09
N ASN A 69 -7.76 -11.21 11.39
CA ASN A 69 -6.72 -10.67 12.25
C ASN A 69 -5.46 -11.54 12.18
N PRO A 70 -4.27 -10.95 12.36
CA PRO A 70 -3.04 -11.73 12.41
C PRO A 70 -3.05 -12.69 13.60
N THR A 71 -2.62 -13.92 13.37
CA THR A 71 -2.40 -14.96 14.40
C THR A 71 -1.18 -14.66 15.28
N ASN A 72 -0.20 -13.91 14.77
CA ASN A 72 0.98 -13.51 15.52
C ASN A 72 1.47 -12.11 15.08
N HIS A 73 1.48 -11.19 16.03
CA HIS A 73 1.85 -9.79 15.79
C HIS A 73 3.28 -9.64 15.27
N VAL A 74 4.25 -10.34 15.88
CA VAL A 74 5.66 -10.18 15.52
C VAL A 74 5.95 -10.72 14.12
N SER A 75 5.47 -11.92 13.80
CA SER A 75 5.77 -12.54 12.51
C SER A 75 4.96 -11.98 11.35
N GLN A 76 3.77 -11.41 11.60
CA GLN A 76 2.88 -10.92 10.54
C GLN A 76 2.77 -9.39 10.46
N ILE A 77 2.87 -8.65 11.57
CA ILE A 77 2.83 -7.18 11.55
C ILE A 77 4.26 -6.63 11.53
N GLU A 78 5.05 -6.93 12.56
CA GLU A 78 6.38 -6.31 12.71
C GLU A 78 7.33 -6.68 11.57
N GLN A 79 7.22 -7.90 11.03
CA GLN A 79 8.07 -8.35 9.93
C GLN A 79 7.50 -8.07 8.53
N ALA A 80 6.30 -7.51 8.41
CA ALA A 80 5.75 -7.13 7.11
C ALA A 80 6.61 -6.06 6.44
N ALA A 81 6.83 -6.19 5.14
CA ALA A 81 7.69 -5.32 4.35
C ALA A 81 7.00 -4.90 3.05
N PHE A 82 6.57 -3.63 3.01
CA PHE A 82 5.93 -3.03 1.84
C PHE A 82 6.94 -2.17 1.07
N THR A 83 6.91 -2.22 -0.26
CA THR A 83 7.66 -1.27 -1.11
C THR A 83 6.85 -0.93 -2.35
N PRO A 84 6.82 0.34 -2.79
CA PRO A 84 6.14 0.74 -4.02
C PRO A 84 6.80 0.15 -5.28
N ALA A 85 7.97 -0.47 -5.17
CA ALA A 85 8.66 -1.15 -6.26
C ALA A 85 8.03 -2.52 -6.62
N ASN A 86 7.19 -3.08 -5.75
CA ASN A 86 6.54 -4.37 -5.99
C ASN A 86 5.30 -4.16 -6.88
N LEU A 87 5.52 -4.01 -8.18
CA LEU A 87 4.47 -3.78 -9.17
C LEU A 87 4.18 -5.05 -9.99
N PRO A 88 2.90 -5.36 -10.26
CA PRO A 88 2.53 -6.41 -11.20
C PRO A 88 2.79 -5.96 -12.66
N PRO A 89 2.88 -6.90 -13.62
CA PRO A 89 3.00 -6.57 -15.03
C PRO A 89 1.86 -5.64 -15.50
N GLY A 90 2.21 -4.60 -16.25
CA GLY A 90 1.27 -3.60 -16.76
C GLY A 90 1.13 -2.34 -15.88
N ILE A 91 1.82 -2.27 -14.74
CA ILE A 91 1.92 -1.06 -13.92
C ILE A 91 3.40 -0.65 -13.84
N ASP A 92 3.67 0.64 -14.02
CA ASP A 92 5.03 1.19 -13.94
C ASP A 92 5.06 2.51 -13.13
N VAL A 93 6.27 2.91 -12.76
CA VAL A 93 6.56 4.07 -11.92
C VAL A 93 6.63 5.33 -12.77
N SER A 94 5.90 6.36 -12.35
CA SER A 94 5.95 7.68 -13.00
C SER A 94 7.32 8.36 -12.88
N SER A 95 7.48 9.53 -13.51
CA SER A 95 8.69 10.35 -13.37
C SER A 95 8.73 11.20 -12.09
N ASP A 96 7.80 10.99 -11.15
CA ASP A 96 7.82 11.64 -9.83
C ASP A 96 9.12 11.30 -9.08
N GLN A 97 9.90 12.34 -8.76
CA GLN A 97 11.20 12.21 -8.11
C GLN A 97 11.08 11.64 -6.69
N ILE A 98 10.04 11.99 -5.95
CA ILE A 98 9.83 11.50 -4.59
C ILE A 98 9.40 10.04 -4.62
N LEU A 99 8.55 9.63 -5.57
CA LEU A 99 8.22 8.22 -5.74
C LEU A 99 9.47 7.37 -6.02
N ARG A 100 10.36 7.85 -6.89
CA ARG A 100 11.63 7.18 -7.20
C ARG A 100 12.56 7.11 -5.98
N MET A 101 12.67 8.19 -5.21
CA MET A 101 13.42 8.18 -3.96
C MET A 101 12.85 7.15 -2.98
N ARG A 102 11.52 7.08 -2.83
CA ARG A 102 10.85 6.10 -1.95
C ARG A 102 11.17 4.67 -2.35
N ILE A 103 11.17 4.34 -3.64
CA ILE A 103 11.55 2.99 -4.09
C ILE A 103 12.92 2.57 -3.53
N SER A 104 13.91 3.44 -3.65
CA SER A 104 15.24 3.18 -3.10
C SER A 104 15.22 3.07 -1.56
N ALA A 105 14.59 4.04 -0.89
CA ALA A 105 14.58 4.14 0.57
C ALA A 105 13.92 2.93 1.25
N TYR A 106 12.81 2.42 0.70
CA TYR A 106 12.14 1.25 1.29
C TYR A 106 12.97 -0.03 1.13
N ILE A 107 13.63 -0.23 -0.01
CA ILE A 107 14.50 -1.40 -0.24
C ILE A 107 15.66 -1.38 0.76
N ASP A 108 16.34 -0.24 0.87
CA ASP A 108 17.47 -0.05 1.78
C ASP A 108 17.06 -0.24 3.26
N ALA A 109 15.94 0.36 3.68
CA ALA A 109 15.40 0.20 5.03
C ALA A 109 15.05 -1.26 5.34
N GLN A 110 14.44 -1.98 4.40
CA GLN A 110 14.09 -3.40 4.57
C GLN A 110 15.34 -4.26 4.74
N GLN A 111 16.39 -4.02 3.96
CA GLN A 111 17.65 -4.77 4.07
C GLN A 111 18.30 -4.56 5.45
N ARG A 112 18.30 -3.34 5.98
CA ARG A 112 18.85 -3.09 7.32
C ARG A 112 17.97 -3.63 8.44
N ARG A 113 16.65 -3.54 8.30
CA ARG A 113 15.69 -3.92 9.35
C ARG A 113 15.48 -5.44 9.45
N LEU A 114 15.40 -6.13 8.32
CA LEU A 114 15.02 -7.54 8.23
C LEU A 114 16.10 -8.44 7.61
N GLY A 115 17.19 -7.85 7.12
CA GLY A 115 18.23 -8.55 6.39
C GLY A 115 17.94 -8.72 4.89
N PRO A 116 18.92 -9.23 4.14
CA PRO A 116 18.85 -9.35 2.68
C PRO A 116 17.78 -10.33 2.19
N ASN A 117 17.37 -11.28 3.04
CA ASN A 117 16.40 -12.32 2.72
C ASN A 117 14.98 -12.00 3.25
N SER A 118 14.66 -10.73 3.49
CA SER A 118 13.35 -10.29 4.02
C SER A 118 12.14 -10.79 3.21
N ARG A 119 12.34 -11.04 1.91
CA ARG A 119 11.33 -11.62 1.00
C ARG A 119 11.00 -13.09 1.28
N LEU A 120 11.88 -13.83 1.96
CA LEU A 120 11.65 -15.23 2.34
C LEU A 120 10.86 -15.37 3.65
N ILE A 121 10.64 -14.27 4.37
CA ILE A 121 9.77 -14.26 5.55
C ILE A 121 8.36 -14.61 5.09
N PRO A 122 7.64 -15.53 5.77
CA PRO A 122 6.35 -16.04 5.30
C PRO A 122 5.33 -14.98 4.90
N ILE A 123 5.21 -13.89 5.67
CA ILE A 123 4.24 -12.81 5.38
C ILE A 123 4.58 -11.97 4.14
N ASN A 124 5.84 -11.96 3.71
CA ASN A 124 6.33 -11.18 2.57
C ASN A 124 6.48 -12.01 1.29
N ASN A 125 6.27 -13.33 1.38
CA ASN A 125 6.52 -14.26 0.28
C ASN A 125 5.34 -14.23 -0.70
N PRO A 126 5.57 -14.13 -2.02
CA PRO A 126 4.50 -14.25 -2.99
C PRO A 126 3.87 -15.66 -2.97
N GLU A 127 2.54 -15.74 -2.90
CA GLU A 127 1.80 -17.01 -2.96
C GLU A 127 2.05 -17.80 -4.26
N THR A 128 2.47 -17.12 -5.32
CA THR A 128 2.82 -17.74 -6.61
C THR A 128 4.15 -18.50 -6.58
N ASN A 129 4.92 -18.45 -5.49
CA ASN A 129 6.20 -19.12 -5.34
C ASN A 129 6.03 -20.66 -5.25
N PRO A 130 6.52 -21.44 -6.24
CA PRO A 130 6.31 -22.88 -6.29
C PRO A 130 6.95 -23.65 -5.11
N ASN A 131 7.95 -23.08 -4.45
CA ASN A 131 8.64 -23.71 -3.32
C ASN A 131 7.84 -23.68 -2.00
N PHE A 132 6.72 -22.97 -1.93
CA PHE A 132 5.95 -22.73 -0.71
C PHE A 132 4.43 -22.92 -0.87
N ARG A 133 3.99 -23.53 -1.98
CA ARG A 133 2.61 -24.01 -2.10
C ARG A 133 2.39 -25.09 -1.04
N LYS A 134 1.46 -24.86 -0.12
CA LYS A 134 0.95 -25.90 0.79
C LYS A 134 0.28 -27.02 0.00
#